data_AF-H8GXS9-F1
#
_entry.id   AF-H8GXS9-F1
#
_cell.length_a   1.000
_cell.length_b   1.000
_cell.length_c   1.000
_cell.angle_alpha   90.00
_cell.angle_beta   90.00
_cell.angle_gamma   90.00
#
_symmetry.space_group_name_H-M   'P 1'
#
loop_
_entity.id
_entity.type
_entity.pdbx_description
1 polymer ?
#
loop_
_entity_poly.entity_id
_entity_poly.type
_entity_poly.pdbx_seq_one_letter_code
_entity_poly.pdbx_strand_id
1 'polypeptide(L)'
;MMSARLVELHRVLKPTGSLYLHCDPAASHYLKIILDMVFGAQNFQSEIIWKRTSSHNSAKRYGPVHDTIFFYSFSNKLVWNGAYASYEEGYISDRFKRNEGGRPWKDADLTGAGTRNGETGQIWRGFDVTAKGRHWAYPPSELDRLDGEGKIYWPTKEGAWPRLKKFLDEVKGVPVQDIWTDISPLNSQALERLGYPTQKPVALLERIIQASSNPGDVVLDPFCGCGTTISAAEKLGRQWIGIDITHLSVGLIKARLKRDFDLLPGQAYQEHGTPRDLKAAQYFAEQDPFQFQFWIVGEIGAQAFGGMGESRKGKKGGDTGIDGQLFFRTPDGVKIERVIVSVKAGRNLNPAMVRELRGTVEREKAAVGILLLAHEPTRGMTQEAASAGAYTWGGRVYPRLQILTVAQLLAGQQPDLPRGVVNVSHEQKPAKALTGKSSKDRGAAPLFAQ
;
A
#
# COMPACT_ATOMS: atom_id res chain seq x y z
N MET A 1 4.98 9.06 23.33
CA MET A 1 5.74 8.39 22.25
C MET A 1 5.53 9.04 20.88
N MET A 2 4.29 9.35 20.46
CA MET A 2 4.01 9.98 19.16
C MET A 2 4.30 11.49 19.08
N SER A 3 4.11 12.24 20.17
CA SER A 3 4.24 13.71 20.15
C SER A 3 5.60 14.19 19.62
N ALA A 4 6.72 13.63 20.12
CA ALA A 4 8.06 13.98 19.64
C ALA A 4 8.24 13.70 18.14
N ARG A 5 7.67 12.61 17.63
CA ARG A 5 7.74 12.27 16.20
C ARG A 5 6.90 13.20 15.35
N LEU A 6 5.72 13.61 15.84
CA LEU A 6 4.87 14.58 15.15
C LEU A 6 5.54 15.96 15.07
N VAL A 7 6.27 16.37 16.11
CA VAL A 7 7.08 17.60 16.09
C VAL A 7 8.16 17.53 15.00
N GLU A 8 8.88 16.40 14.89
CA GLU A 8 9.87 16.23 13.84
C GLU A 8 9.25 16.18 12.44
N LEU A 9 8.11 15.52 12.28
CA LEU A 9 7.35 15.51 11.02
C LEU A 9 6.89 16.91 10.62
N HIS A 10 6.42 17.71 11.57
CA HIS A 10 6.06 19.11 11.34
C HIS A 10 7.29 19.93 10.91
N ARG A 11 8.45 19.72 11.56
CA ARG A 11 9.70 20.46 11.27
C ARG A 11 10.19 20.28 9.83
N VAL A 12 10.02 19.09 9.25
CA VAL A 12 10.54 18.76 7.90
C VAL A 12 9.51 18.97 6.79
N LEU A 13 8.26 19.29 7.13
CA LEU A 13 7.19 19.46 6.14
C LEU A 13 7.34 20.80 5.41
N LYS A 14 7.25 20.78 4.08
CA LYS A 14 7.27 22.01 3.27
C LYS A 14 6.02 22.86 3.57
N PRO A 15 6.04 24.19 3.32
CA PRO A 15 4.87 25.05 3.51
C PRO A 15 3.60 24.58 2.79
N THR A 16 3.78 23.85 1.68
CA THR A 16 2.70 23.30 0.86
C THR A 16 2.37 21.84 1.15
N GLY A 17 2.99 21.26 2.19
CA GLY A 17 2.92 19.85 2.52
C GLY A 17 1.70 19.46 3.33
N SER A 18 1.44 18.17 3.32
CA SER A 18 0.32 17.51 3.98
C SER A 18 0.81 16.42 4.92
N LEU A 19 0.09 16.20 6.02
CA LEU A 19 0.24 15.05 6.89
C LEU A 19 -1.04 14.21 6.84
N TYR A 20 -0.88 12.90 6.65
CA TYR A 20 -1.94 11.92 6.85
C TYR A 20 -1.56 10.98 8.00
N LEU A 21 -2.45 10.81 8.97
CA LEU A 21 -2.26 9.90 10.08
C LEU A 21 -3.42 8.90 10.16
N HIS A 22 -3.14 7.63 9.84
CA HIS A 22 -4.09 6.52 10.02
C HIS A 22 -4.03 5.98 11.45
N CYS A 23 -5.19 5.80 12.08
CA CYS A 23 -5.30 5.20 13.41
C CYS A 23 -6.66 4.52 13.60
N ASP A 24 -6.69 3.57 14.54
CA ASP A 24 -7.94 2.96 14.95
C ASP A 24 -8.70 3.88 15.95
N PRO A 25 -9.98 3.58 16.24
CA PRO A 25 -10.77 4.36 17.19
C PRO A 25 -10.25 4.34 18.64
N ALA A 26 -9.31 3.46 19.00
CA ALA A 26 -8.80 3.39 20.37
C ALA A 26 -7.85 4.56 20.68
N ALA A 27 -7.14 5.06 19.67
CA ALA A 27 -6.16 6.14 19.82
C ALA A 27 -6.52 7.44 19.09
N SER A 28 -7.49 7.42 18.17
CA SER A 28 -7.77 8.52 17.25
C SER A 28 -8.01 9.86 17.96
N HIS A 29 -8.87 9.90 18.98
CA HIS A 29 -9.20 11.14 19.69
C HIS A 29 -8.00 11.76 20.41
N TYR A 30 -7.13 10.95 21.01
CA TYR A 30 -5.92 11.44 21.66
C TYR A 30 -4.90 11.95 20.65
N LEU A 31 -4.74 11.26 19.52
CA LEU A 31 -3.86 11.68 18.44
C LEU A 31 -4.34 12.96 17.78
N LYS A 32 -5.66 13.16 17.63
CA LYS A 32 -6.25 14.39 17.11
C LYS A 32 -5.86 15.61 17.95
N ILE A 33 -5.96 15.50 19.27
CA ILE A 33 -5.58 16.59 20.20
C ILE A 33 -4.09 16.92 20.06
N ILE A 34 -3.23 15.89 20.00
CA ILE A 34 -1.79 16.11 19.82
C ILE A 34 -1.49 16.77 18.46
N LEU A 35 -2.19 16.35 17.39
CA LEU A 35 -2.07 16.96 16.08
C LEU A 35 -2.50 18.43 16.09
N ASP A 36 -3.60 18.77 16.77
CA ASP A 36 -4.04 20.17 16.93
C ASP A 36 -3.00 21.02 17.64
N MET A 37 -2.34 20.46 18.67
CA MET A 37 -1.28 21.17 19.40
C MET A 37 -0.01 21.39 18.55
N VAL A 38 0.32 20.47 17.64
CA VAL A 38 1.56 20.52 16.84
C VAL A 38 1.35 21.29 15.53
N PHE A 39 0.26 21.03 14.81
CA PHE A 39 -0.04 21.60 13.49
C PHE A 39 -0.97 22.80 13.56
N GLY A 40 -1.68 23.01 14.68
CA GLY A 40 -2.73 24.02 14.82
C GLY A 40 -4.08 23.50 14.30
N ALA A 41 -5.13 23.69 15.09
CA ALA A 41 -6.48 23.24 14.74
C ALA A 41 -7.02 23.87 13.44
N GLN A 42 -6.58 25.08 13.11
CA GLN A 42 -6.92 25.77 11.87
C GLN A 42 -6.36 25.11 10.60
N ASN A 43 -5.33 24.26 10.74
CA ASN A 43 -4.70 23.56 9.63
C ASN A 43 -5.27 22.15 9.43
N PHE A 44 -6.22 21.74 10.26
CA PHE A 44 -7.00 20.52 10.05
C PHE A 44 -7.85 20.63 8.79
N GLN A 45 -7.78 19.64 7.91
CA GLN A 45 -8.48 19.63 6.63
C GLN A 45 -9.72 18.73 6.68
N SER A 46 -9.55 17.47 7.09
CA SER A 46 -10.67 16.53 7.20
C SER A 46 -10.34 15.31 8.07
N GLU A 47 -11.41 14.68 8.58
CA GLU A 47 -11.38 13.36 9.19
C GLU A 47 -11.91 12.36 8.17
N ILE A 48 -11.03 11.51 7.65
CA ILE A 48 -11.38 10.54 6.61
C ILE A 48 -11.71 9.20 7.28
N ILE A 49 -12.89 8.67 6.99
CA ILE A 49 -13.38 7.39 7.49
C ILE A 49 -13.18 6.32 6.42
N TRP A 50 -12.29 5.37 6.68
CA TRP A 50 -12.02 4.27 5.76
C TRP A 50 -12.63 2.96 6.25
N LYS A 51 -13.53 2.37 5.47
CA LYS A 51 -14.16 1.07 5.77
C LYS A 51 -13.14 -0.07 5.56
N ARG A 52 -12.56 -0.55 6.66
CA ARG A 52 -11.50 -1.56 6.67
C ARG A 52 -11.96 -3.01 6.84
N THR A 53 -13.25 -3.26 7.06
CA THR A 53 -13.79 -4.63 7.15
C THR A 53 -15.30 -4.65 6.89
N SER A 54 -15.83 -5.84 6.66
CA SER A 54 -17.28 -6.10 6.57
C SER A 54 -17.90 -6.28 7.95
N SER A 55 -19.23 -6.13 8.00
CA SER A 55 -20.02 -6.33 9.22
C SER A 55 -19.96 -7.77 9.72
N HIS A 56 -20.01 -7.94 11.05
CA HIS A 56 -20.13 -9.24 11.71
C HIS A 56 -21.46 -9.32 12.44
N ASN A 57 -22.23 -10.39 12.19
CA ASN A 57 -23.61 -10.54 12.68
C ASN A 57 -23.70 -10.87 14.18
N SER A 58 -22.58 -11.07 14.87
CA SER A 58 -22.52 -11.44 16.29
C SER A 58 -22.25 -10.27 17.23
N ALA A 59 -22.18 -9.03 16.71
CA ALA A 59 -21.87 -7.87 17.53
C ALA A 59 -23.06 -7.47 18.44
N LYS A 60 -22.81 -7.27 19.74
CA LYS A 60 -23.79 -6.73 20.71
C LYS A 60 -23.87 -5.19 20.73
N ARG A 61 -23.21 -4.55 19.76
CA ARG A 61 -23.09 -3.09 19.58
C ARG A 61 -22.86 -2.80 18.09
N TYR A 62 -22.85 -1.53 17.70
CA TYR A 62 -22.43 -1.16 16.34
C TYR A 62 -21.04 -1.72 16.02
N GLY A 63 -20.94 -2.39 14.86
CA GLY A 63 -19.73 -3.09 14.44
C GLY A 63 -18.60 -2.10 14.12
N PRO A 64 -17.39 -2.25 14.70
CA PRO A 64 -16.25 -1.41 14.39
C PRO A 64 -15.65 -1.80 13.03
N VAL A 65 -16.23 -1.25 11.96
CA VAL A 65 -15.87 -1.61 10.57
C VAL A 65 -14.92 -0.63 9.89
N HIS A 66 -14.67 0.51 10.51
CA HIS A 66 -13.83 1.57 9.94
C HIS A 66 -12.66 1.91 10.85
N ASP A 67 -11.67 2.56 10.23
CA ASP A 67 -10.62 3.31 10.89
C ASP A 67 -10.65 4.77 10.44
N THR A 68 -9.91 5.61 11.14
CA THR A 68 -9.84 7.05 10.89
C THR A 68 -8.48 7.43 10.29
N ILE A 69 -8.48 8.34 9.33
CA ILE A 69 -7.28 8.97 8.78
C ILE A 69 -7.44 10.48 8.94
N PHE A 70 -6.61 11.10 9.78
CA PHE A 70 -6.58 12.56 9.91
C PHE A 70 -5.74 13.19 8.81
N PHE A 71 -6.28 14.23 8.18
CA PHE A 71 -5.59 15.01 7.16
C PHE A 71 -5.35 16.44 7.67
N TYR A 72 -4.07 16.83 7.73
CA TYR A 72 -3.62 18.18 8.06
C TYR A 72 -2.79 18.75 6.91
N SER A 73 -2.82 20.07 6.75
CA SER A 73 -1.82 20.81 5.97
C SER A 73 -0.79 21.44 6.91
N PHE A 74 0.37 21.82 6.37
CA PHE A 74 1.31 22.66 7.12
C PHE A 74 0.80 24.11 7.26
N SER A 75 0.17 24.62 6.19
CA SER A 75 -0.36 25.98 6.12
C SER A 75 -1.58 26.04 5.22
N ASN A 76 -2.09 27.25 4.95
CA ASN A 76 -3.15 27.49 3.97
C ASN A 76 -2.71 27.33 2.50
N LYS A 77 -1.42 27.09 2.22
CA LYS A 77 -0.88 26.91 0.85
C LYS A 77 -0.83 25.43 0.43
N LEU A 78 -1.93 24.71 0.55
CA LEU A 78 -2.01 23.26 0.29
C LEU A 78 -1.88 22.91 -1.21
N VAL A 79 -1.10 21.86 -1.53
CA VAL A 79 -1.23 21.16 -2.82
C VAL A 79 -2.43 20.22 -2.76
N TRP A 80 -3.40 20.40 -3.68
CA TRP A 80 -4.60 19.56 -3.75
C TRP A 80 -4.95 19.15 -5.18
N ASN A 81 -4.88 17.85 -5.43
CA ASN A 81 -5.17 17.16 -6.69
C ASN A 81 -6.30 16.14 -6.47
N GLY A 82 -7.38 16.54 -5.79
CA GLY A 82 -8.47 15.66 -5.39
C GLY A 82 -9.06 14.84 -6.54
N ALA A 83 -9.28 13.54 -6.28
CA ALA A 83 -9.87 12.61 -7.25
C ALA A 83 -11.38 12.87 -7.43
N TYR A 84 -11.89 12.47 -8.59
CA TYR A 84 -13.32 12.46 -8.89
C TYR A 84 -13.78 11.04 -9.13
N ALA A 85 -14.94 10.69 -8.57
CA ALA A 85 -15.66 9.46 -8.84
C ALA A 85 -16.74 9.69 -9.91
N SER A 86 -17.06 8.64 -10.65
CA SER A 86 -18.22 8.65 -11.55
C SER A 86 -19.52 8.82 -10.77
N TYR A 87 -20.52 9.38 -11.42
CA TYR A 87 -21.87 9.39 -10.87
C TYR A 87 -22.42 7.96 -10.81
N GLU A 88 -23.13 7.61 -9.73
CA GLU A 88 -23.85 6.36 -9.64
C GLU A 88 -24.97 6.30 -10.69
N GLU A 89 -25.27 5.11 -11.22
CA GLU A 89 -26.28 4.93 -12.28
C GLU A 89 -27.66 5.48 -11.87
N GLY A 90 -28.09 5.26 -10.62
CA GLY A 90 -29.34 5.81 -10.10
C GLY A 90 -29.34 7.35 -10.05
N TYR A 91 -28.21 7.96 -9.71
CA TYR A 91 -28.09 9.42 -9.76
C TYR A 91 -28.17 9.93 -11.20
N ILE A 92 -27.55 9.22 -12.15
CA ILE A 92 -27.62 9.55 -13.57
C ILE A 92 -29.07 9.46 -14.05
N SER A 93 -29.78 8.36 -13.76
CA SER A 93 -31.18 8.18 -14.19
C SER A 93 -32.10 9.25 -13.63
N ASP A 94 -31.89 9.66 -12.38
CA ASP A 94 -32.81 10.56 -11.68
C ASP A 94 -32.54 12.04 -11.99
N ARG A 95 -31.27 12.40 -12.26
CA ARG A 95 -30.84 13.81 -12.35
C ARG A 95 -30.39 14.25 -13.73
N PHE A 96 -30.08 13.34 -14.65
CA PHE A 96 -29.70 13.68 -16.02
C PHE A 96 -30.86 13.44 -16.98
N LYS A 97 -31.28 14.51 -17.65
CA LYS A 97 -32.17 14.49 -18.82
C LYS A 97 -31.37 14.04 -20.04
N ARG A 98 -32.04 13.66 -21.12
CA ARG A 98 -31.41 13.36 -22.42
C ARG A 98 -31.78 14.42 -23.43
N ASN A 99 -30.84 14.82 -24.29
CA ASN A 99 -31.15 15.65 -25.46
C ASN A 99 -31.70 14.76 -26.60
N GLU A 100 -32.04 15.36 -27.75
CA GLU A 100 -32.58 14.66 -28.92
C GLU A 100 -31.63 13.56 -29.45
N GLY A 101 -30.32 13.72 -29.28
CA GLY A 101 -29.30 12.73 -29.62
C GLY A 101 -29.03 11.69 -28.51
N GLY A 102 -29.81 11.67 -27.43
CA GLY A 102 -29.66 10.73 -26.32
C GLY A 102 -28.54 11.04 -25.33
N ARG A 103 -27.79 12.13 -25.51
CA ARG A 103 -26.67 12.56 -24.66
C ARG A 103 -27.19 13.03 -23.28
N PRO A 104 -26.75 12.42 -22.15
CA PRO A 104 -27.18 12.81 -20.82
C PRO A 104 -26.66 14.20 -20.41
N TRP A 105 -27.54 15.03 -19.86
CA TRP A 105 -27.23 16.37 -19.35
C TRP A 105 -28.07 16.73 -18.13
N LYS A 106 -27.57 17.60 -17.27
CA LYS A 106 -28.34 18.21 -16.17
C LYS A 106 -28.34 19.72 -16.26
N ASP A 107 -29.38 20.37 -15.75
CA ASP A 107 -29.42 21.83 -15.70
C ASP A 107 -28.57 22.36 -14.53
N ALA A 108 -27.90 23.48 -14.77
CA ALA A 108 -27.09 24.19 -13.79
C ALA A 108 -27.38 25.69 -13.85
N ASP A 109 -27.10 26.39 -12.76
CA ASP A 109 -27.25 27.84 -12.69
C ASP A 109 -26.39 28.52 -13.76
N LEU A 110 -27.01 29.40 -14.54
CA LEU A 110 -26.35 30.28 -15.51
C LEU A 110 -25.98 31.64 -14.88
N THR A 111 -26.14 31.77 -13.56
CA THR A 111 -26.00 33.04 -12.83
C THR A 111 -25.24 32.85 -11.52
N GLY A 112 -24.48 33.87 -11.11
CA GLY A 112 -23.83 33.98 -9.81
C GLY A 112 -24.61 34.89 -8.85
N ALA A 113 -24.31 34.79 -7.54
CA ALA A 113 -24.89 35.66 -6.53
C ALA A 113 -24.31 37.09 -6.59
N GLY A 114 -25.12 38.10 -6.25
CA GLY A 114 -24.74 39.51 -6.25
C GLY A 114 -24.88 40.17 -7.62
N THR A 115 -25.08 41.48 -7.64
CA THR A 115 -25.15 42.28 -8.87
C THR A 115 -23.74 42.71 -9.31
N ARG A 116 -23.57 42.93 -10.62
CA ARG A 116 -22.34 43.48 -11.19
C ARG A 116 -22.70 44.58 -12.20
N ASN A 117 -21.87 45.61 -12.28
CA ASN A 117 -22.07 46.73 -13.21
C ASN A 117 -21.35 46.55 -14.56
N GLY A 118 -20.63 45.45 -14.75
CA GLY A 118 -19.95 45.11 -16.02
C GLY A 118 -20.83 44.27 -16.96
N GLU A 119 -20.24 43.70 -18.01
CA GLU A 119 -20.94 42.92 -19.05
C GLU A 119 -21.86 41.83 -18.50
N THR A 120 -21.43 41.13 -17.45
CA THR A 120 -22.22 40.07 -16.79
C THR A 120 -23.47 40.58 -16.07
N GLY A 121 -23.61 41.90 -15.88
CA GLY A 121 -24.81 42.52 -15.33
C GLY A 121 -25.81 42.98 -16.38
N GLN A 122 -25.48 42.89 -17.66
CA GLN A 122 -26.35 43.37 -18.72
C GLN A 122 -27.57 42.45 -18.92
N ILE A 123 -28.63 43.03 -19.47
CA ILE A 123 -29.81 42.28 -19.92
C ILE A 123 -29.38 41.36 -21.07
N TRP A 124 -29.76 40.09 -21.01
CA TRP A 124 -29.53 39.13 -22.09
C TRP A 124 -30.86 38.50 -22.50
N ARG A 125 -31.22 38.64 -23.79
CA ARG A 125 -32.46 38.11 -24.38
C ARG A 125 -33.73 38.42 -23.57
N GLY A 126 -33.83 39.64 -23.04
CA GLY A 126 -34.96 40.11 -22.23
C GLY A 126 -34.92 39.74 -20.75
N PHE A 127 -33.88 39.04 -20.29
CA PHE A 127 -33.70 38.69 -18.87
C PHE A 127 -32.79 39.70 -18.17
N ASP A 128 -33.36 40.49 -17.26
CA ASP A 128 -32.62 41.39 -16.36
C ASP A 128 -32.17 40.65 -15.10
N VAL A 129 -30.95 40.11 -15.13
CA VAL A 129 -30.36 39.33 -14.04
C VAL A 129 -30.15 40.16 -12.77
N THR A 130 -29.97 41.48 -12.91
CA THR A 130 -29.69 42.38 -11.78
C THR A 130 -30.95 42.66 -10.96
N ALA A 131 -32.13 42.66 -11.60
CA ALA A 131 -33.42 42.71 -10.91
C ALA A 131 -33.62 41.52 -9.94
N LYS A 132 -32.85 40.43 -10.07
CA LYS A 132 -32.83 39.29 -9.14
C LYS A 132 -31.70 39.33 -8.12
N GLY A 133 -30.95 40.42 -8.03
CA GLY A 133 -29.78 40.50 -7.14
C GLY A 133 -28.64 39.57 -7.59
N ARG A 134 -28.55 39.27 -8.89
CA ARG A 134 -27.61 38.31 -9.47
C ARG A 134 -26.87 38.92 -10.66
N HIS A 135 -25.90 38.18 -11.19
CA HIS A 135 -25.22 38.47 -12.45
C HIS A 135 -25.08 37.18 -13.27
N TRP A 136 -24.92 37.30 -14.58
CA TRP A 136 -24.63 36.15 -15.45
C TRP A 136 -23.27 35.54 -15.11
N ALA A 137 -23.17 34.22 -15.20
CA ALA A 137 -21.90 33.53 -15.02
C ALA A 137 -20.90 33.83 -16.16
N TYR A 138 -21.40 34.29 -17.32
CA TYR A 138 -20.64 34.61 -18.52
C TYR A 138 -21.12 35.93 -19.13
N PRO A 139 -20.28 36.67 -19.87
CA PRO A 139 -20.72 37.83 -20.66
C PRO A 139 -21.78 37.45 -21.70
N PRO A 140 -22.67 38.38 -22.14
CA PRO A 140 -23.72 38.11 -23.12
C PRO A 140 -23.22 37.47 -24.43
N SER A 141 -22.05 37.88 -24.93
CA SER A 141 -21.43 37.30 -26.13
C SER A 141 -21.11 35.81 -25.97
N GLU A 142 -20.64 35.41 -24.79
CA GLU A 142 -20.37 34.01 -24.47
C GLU A 142 -21.67 33.24 -24.23
N LEU A 143 -22.71 33.87 -23.66
CA LEU A 143 -24.03 33.27 -23.55
C LEU A 143 -24.65 32.98 -24.93
N ASP A 144 -24.50 33.89 -25.89
CA ASP A 144 -24.93 33.67 -27.28
C ASP A 144 -24.15 32.52 -27.94
N ARG A 145 -22.84 32.42 -27.69
CA ARG A 145 -22.02 31.28 -28.15
C ARG A 145 -22.51 29.97 -27.55
N LEU A 146 -22.76 29.93 -26.24
CA LEU A 146 -23.27 28.74 -25.55
C LEU A 146 -24.68 28.35 -26.04
N ASP A 147 -25.52 29.33 -26.35
CA ASP A 147 -26.86 29.08 -26.92
C ASP A 147 -26.74 28.51 -28.34
N GLY A 148 -25.87 29.07 -29.18
CA GLY A 148 -25.56 28.55 -30.51
C GLY A 148 -24.98 27.13 -30.50
N GLU A 149 -24.25 26.75 -29.45
CA GLU A 149 -23.76 25.38 -29.23
C GLU A 149 -24.82 24.43 -28.62
N GLY A 150 -26.04 24.91 -28.40
CA GLY A 150 -27.11 24.13 -27.77
C GLY A 150 -26.89 23.84 -26.28
N LYS A 151 -25.95 24.54 -25.63
CA LYS A 151 -25.61 24.40 -24.21
C LYS A 151 -26.55 25.17 -23.29
N ILE A 152 -27.47 25.99 -23.81
CA ILE A 152 -28.53 26.61 -23.01
C ILE A 152 -29.77 25.72 -23.01
N TYR A 153 -30.38 25.57 -21.84
CA TYR A 153 -31.70 24.99 -21.66
C TYR A 153 -32.70 26.11 -21.39
N TRP A 154 -33.68 26.20 -22.28
CA TRP A 154 -34.83 27.10 -22.19
C TRP A 154 -36.00 26.33 -21.56
N PRO A 155 -36.36 26.59 -20.28
CA PRO A 155 -37.48 25.89 -19.66
C PRO A 155 -38.81 26.33 -20.29
N THR A 156 -39.76 25.42 -20.42
CA THR A 156 -41.07 25.68 -21.04
C THR A 156 -42.04 26.43 -20.14
N LYS A 157 -41.76 26.50 -18.83
CA LYS A 157 -42.59 27.23 -17.87
C LYS A 157 -42.42 28.74 -18.06
N GLU A 158 -43.53 29.45 -18.18
CA GLU A 158 -43.53 30.91 -18.26
C GLU A 158 -42.85 31.55 -17.04
N GLY A 159 -42.02 32.56 -17.28
CA GLY A 159 -41.21 33.24 -16.26
C GLY A 159 -40.03 32.42 -15.71
N ALA A 160 -39.80 31.21 -16.21
CA ALA A 160 -38.60 30.43 -15.86
C ALA A 160 -37.36 31.00 -16.53
N TRP A 161 -36.22 30.82 -15.86
CA TRP A 161 -34.95 31.40 -16.27
C TRP A 161 -34.09 30.40 -17.05
N PRO A 162 -33.34 30.86 -18.07
CA PRO A 162 -32.44 29.99 -18.82
C PRO A 162 -31.40 29.35 -17.90
N ARG A 163 -31.07 28.09 -18.19
CA ARG A 163 -30.14 27.26 -17.42
C ARG A 163 -29.01 26.78 -18.32
N LEU A 164 -27.86 26.48 -17.75
CA LEU A 164 -26.76 25.83 -18.47
C LEU A 164 -27.01 24.32 -18.53
N LYS A 165 -26.89 23.69 -19.70
CA LYS A 165 -26.79 22.24 -19.84
C LYS A 165 -25.36 21.81 -19.52
N LYS A 166 -25.18 21.00 -18.48
CA LYS A 166 -23.92 20.30 -18.20
C LYS A 166 -24.02 18.86 -18.65
N PHE A 167 -23.28 18.51 -19.69
CA PHE A 167 -23.25 17.15 -20.23
C PHE A 167 -22.42 16.21 -19.35
N LEU A 168 -22.88 14.96 -19.22
CA LEU A 168 -22.26 13.97 -18.32
C LEU A 168 -20.80 13.66 -18.69
N ASP A 169 -20.49 13.64 -19.97
CA ASP A 169 -19.16 13.38 -20.54
C ASP A 169 -18.22 14.60 -20.47
N GLU A 170 -18.73 15.79 -20.15
CA GLU A 170 -17.94 17.02 -19.99
C GLU A 170 -17.61 17.32 -18.52
N VAL A 171 -18.24 16.63 -17.57
CA VAL A 171 -18.01 16.84 -16.14
C VAL A 171 -17.02 15.82 -15.59
N LYS A 172 -16.11 16.27 -14.73
CA LYS A 172 -15.09 15.41 -14.11
C LYS A 172 -15.66 14.34 -13.17
N GLY A 173 -16.94 14.42 -12.80
CA GLY A 173 -17.62 13.53 -11.85
C GLY A 173 -17.90 14.21 -10.50
N VAL A 174 -18.04 13.41 -9.46
CA VAL A 174 -18.25 13.84 -8.08
C VAL A 174 -16.89 13.84 -7.36
N PRO A 175 -16.45 14.96 -6.76
CA PRO A 175 -15.24 14.94 -5.94
C PRO A 175 -15.33 13.85 -4.87
N VAL A 176 -14.28 13.06 -4.70
CA VAL A 176 -14.21 12.06 -3.63
C VAL A 176 -14.31 12.75 -2.28
N GLN A 177 -15.23 12.28 -1.43
CA GLN A 177 -15.47 12.83 -0.10
C GLN A 177 -14.59 12.11 0.95
N ASP A 178 -14.84 12.38 2.24
CA ASP A 178 -14.08 11.85 3.37
C ASP A 178 -14.56 10.48 3.88
N ILE A 179 -15.63 9.90 3.32
CA ILE A 179 -16.06 8.52 3.62
C ILE A 179 -15.63 7.60 2.48
N TRP A 180 -14.64 6.74 2.73
CA TRP A 180 -14.07 5.82 1.75
C TRP A 180 -14.54 4.38 1.99
N THR A 181 -15.40 3.90 1.09
CA THR A 181 -15.97 2.54 1.13
C THR A 181 -15.55 1.68 -0.06
N ASP A 182 -14.89 2.28 -1.05
CA ASP A 182 -14.54 1.68 -2.34
C ASP A 182 -13.14 1.05 -2.35
N ILE A 183 -12.28 1.40 -1.38
CA ILE A 183 -10.98 0.76 -1.19
C ILE A 183 -11.14 -0.38 -0.17
N SER A 184 -11.07 -1.62 -0.64
CA SER A 184 -11.15 -2.80 0.23
C SER A 184 -9.85 -3.07 0.99
N PRO A 185 -9.90 -3.62 2.22
CA PRO A 185 -8.72 -4.11 2.92
C PRO A 185 -8.09 -5.30 2.19
N LEU A 186 -6.82 -5.59 2.52
CA LEU A 186 -6.11 -6.73 1.96
C LEU A 186 -6.67 -8.07 2.45
N ASN A 187 -7.26 -8.82 1.54
CA ASN A 187 -7.63 -10.22 1.77
C ASN A 187 -6.39 -11.13 1.74
N SER A 188 -6.57 -12.41 2.08
CA SER A 188 -5.49 -13.40 2.14
C SER A 188 -4.92 -13.78 0.77
N GLN A 189 -5.68 -13.61 -0.31
CA GLN A 189 -5.33 -14.01 -1.68
C GLN A 189 -4.83 -12.83 -2.53
N ALA A 190 -4.70 -11.63 -1.95
CA ALA A 190 -4.31 -10.45 -2.68
C ALA A 190 -2.85 -10.57 -3.16
N LEU A 191 -2.61 -10.33 -4.46
CA LEU A 191 -1.28 -10.43 -5.07
C LEU A 191 -0.25 -9.50 -4.43
N GLU A 192 -0.68 -8.34 -3.94
CA GLU A 192 0.19 -7.38 -3.27
C GLU A 192 0.52 -7.76 -1.80
N ARG A 193 -0.10 -8.81 -1.25
CA ARG A 193 0.07 -9.22 0.16
C ARG A 193 1.46 -9.82 0.39
N LEU A 194 2.19 -9.26 1.36
CA LEU A 194 3.54 -9.71 1.73
C LEU A 194 3.56 -10.58 2.99
N GLY A 195 2.39 -10.84 3.60
CA GLY A 195 2.29 -11.54 4.88
C GLY A 195 2.62 -10.67 6.09
N TYR A 196 2.96 -9.39 5.88
CA TYR A 196 3.24 -8.44 6.96
C TYR A 196 1.94 -8.05 7.71
N PRO A 197 1.94 -8.02 9.06
CA PRO A 197 0.76 -7.63 9.83
C PRO A 197 0.29 -6.22 9.48
N THR A 198 -1.02 -6.03 9.42
CA THR A 198 -1.66 -4.71 9.25
C THR A 198 -1.25 -3.94 7.97
N GLN A 199 -0.70 -4.65 6.97
CA GLN A 199 -0.38 -4.10 5.65
C GLN A 199 -1.58 -3.36 5.06
N LYS A 200 -1.32 -2.16 4.52
CA LYS A 200 -2.32 -1.35 3.82
C LYS A 200 -2.36 -1.69 2.33
N PRO A 201 -3.54 -1.59 1.68
CA PRO A 201 -3.65 -1.72 0.22
C PRO A 201 -2.94 -0.56 -0.47
N VAL A 202 -2.22 -0.83 -1.56
CA VAL A 202 -1.53 0.21 -2.35
C VAL A 202 -2.48 1.30 -2.82
N ALA A 203 -3.70 0.94 -3.25
CA ALA A 203 -4.71 1.89 -3.72
C ALA A 203 -5.06 2.98 -2.69
N LEU A 204 -5.01 2.65 -1.39
CA LEU A 204 -5.24 3.62 -0.32
C LEU A 204 -4.15 4.69 -0.29
N LEU A 205 -2.90 4.28 -0.38
CA LEU A 205 -1.74 5.17 -0.34
C LEU A 205 -1.60 5.94 -1.65
N GLU A 206 -1.91 5.33 -2.79
CA GLU A 206 -1.94 6.03 -4.08
C GLU A 206 -2.93 7.19 -4.07
N ARG A 207 -4.16 6.97 -3.55
CA ARG A 207 -5.17 8.02 -3.42
C ARG A 207 -4.65 9.19 -2.57
N ILE A 208 -4.07 8.89 -1.41
CA ILE A 208 -3.54 9.89 -0.48
C ILE A 208 -2.39 10.69 -1.13
N ILE A 209 -1.40 9.99 -1.68
CA ILE A 209 -0.21 10.61 -2.27
C ILE A 209 -0.60 11.44 -3.49
N GLN A 210 -1.44 10.91 -4.38
CA GLN A 210 -1.86 11.62 -5.58
C GLN A 210 -2.61 12.90 -5.23
N ALA A 211 -3.50 12.87 -4.22
CA ALA A 211 -4.28 14.04 -3.82
C ALA A 211 -3.45 15.18 -3.21
N SER A 212 -2.32 14.87 -2.56
CA SER A 212 -1.53 15.85 -1.79
C SER A 212 -0.09 16.07 -2.28
N SER A 213 0.26 15.57 -3.47
CA SER A 213 1.61 15.73 -4.03
C SER A 213 1.62 15.71 -5.55
N ASN A 214 2.70 16.22 -6.14
CA ASN A 214 3.00 16.13 -7.57
C ASN A 214 4.15 15.14 -7.84
N PRO A 215 4.31 14.62 -9.07
CA PRO A 215 5.52 13.89 -9.45
C PRO A 215 6.79 14.68 -9.09
N GLY A 216 7.81 13.99 -8.57
CA GLY A 216 9.04 14.59 -8.06
C GLY A 216 8.99 15.12 -6.62
N ASP A 217 7.80 15.28 -6.02
CA ASP A 217 7.70 15.58 -4.59
C ASP A 217 8.22 14.43 -3.72
N VAL A 218 8.58 14.73 -2.47
CA VAL A 218 9.05 13.76 -1.48
C VAL A 218 7.91 13.27 -0.60
N VAL A 219 7.77 11.95 -0.46
CA VAL A 219 6.88 11.27 0.49
C VAL A 219 7.71 10.65 1.62
N LEU A 220 7.48 11.09 2.85
CA LEU A 220 8.12 10.52 4.04
C LEU A 220 7.12 9.64 4.81
N ASP A 221 7.49 8.38 5.04
CA ASP A 221 6.76 7.48 5.94
C ASP A 221 7.71 6.95 7.02
N PRO A 222 7.66 7.50 8.26
CA PRO A 222 8.53 7.08 9.34
C PRO A 222 8.06 5.81 10.07
N PHE A 223 7.00 5.16 9.57
CA PHE A 223 6.44 3.90 10.07
C PHE A 223 6.10 2.98 8.90
N CYS A 224 7.02 2.87 7.95
CA CYS A 224 6.71 2.35 6.62
C CYS A 224 6.41 0.85 6.59
N GLY A 225 6.79 0.07 7.61
CA GLY A 225 6.53 -1.37 7.69
C GLY A 225 6.99 -2.09 6.43
N CYS A 226 6.11 -2.84 5.78
CA CYS A 226 6.39 -3.50 4.50
C CYS A 226 6.42 -2.58 3.26
N GLY A 227 6.47 -1.26 3.44
CA GLY A 227 6.72 -0.29 2.38
C GLY A 227 5.57 -0.06 1.41
N THR A 228 4.31 -0.21 1.82
CA THR A 228 3.19 0.12 0.92
C THR A 228 3.26 1.58 0.46
N THR A 229 3.56 2.52 1.35
CA THR A 229 3.71 3.94 1.01
C THR A 229 4.86 4.19 0.05
N ILE A 230 6.01 3.54 0.28
CA ILE A 230 7.21 3.61 -0.58
C ILE A 230 6.88 3.09 -1.99
N SER A 231 6.27 1.92 -2.09
CA SER A 231 5.87 1.33 -3.37
C SER A 231 4.84 2.18 -4.12
N ALA A 232 3.88 2.78 -3.42
CA ALA A 232 2.90 3.68 -4.02
C ALA A 232 3.57 5.00 -4.50
N ALA A 233 4.47 5.57 -3.71
CA ALA A 233 5.22 6.78 -4.07
C ALA A 233 6.08 6.55 -5.31
N GLU A 234 6.84 5.44 -5.34
CA GLU A 234 7.67 5.05 -6.49
C GLU A 234 6.84 4.90 -7.77
N LYS A 235 5.73 4.13 -7.70
CA LYS A 235 4.83 3.94 -8.85
C LYS A 235 4.25 5.24 -9.38
N LEU A 236 3.99 6.20 -8.48
CA LEU A 236 3.48 7.52 -8.83
C LEU A 236 4.60 8.50 -9.27
N GLY A 237 5.87 8.10 -9.27
CA GLY A 237 6.98 8.97 -9.66
C GLY A 237 7.28 10.06 -8.63
N ARG A 238 7.12 9.75 -7.32
CA ARG A 238 7.54 10.59 -6.20
C ARG A 238 8.85 10.06 -5.64
N GLN A 239 9.67 10.97 -5.10
CA GLN A 239 10.79 10.58 -4.24
C GLN A 239 10.23 10.10 -2.90
N TRP A 240 10.94 9.20 -2.21
CA TRP A 240 10.44 8.66 -0.94
C TRP A 240 11.55 8.48 0.09
N ILE A 241 11.14 8.55 1.36
CA ILE A 241 11.96 8.21 2.52
C ILE A 241 11.11 7.30 3.39
N GLY A 242 11.60 6.08 3.63
CA GLY A 242 10.96 5.11 4.53
C GLY A 242 11.83 4.88 5.76
N ILE A 243 11.21 4.87 6.94
CA ILE A 243 11.89 4.52 8.19
C ILE A 243 11.09 3.42 8.88
N ASP A 244 11.79 2.36 9.29
CA ASP A 244 11.24 1.33 10.16
C ASP A 244 12.34 0.90 11.13
N ILE A 245 11.96 0.51 12.35
CA ILE A 245 12.92 0.06 13.37
C ILE A 245 13.38 -1.38 13.11
N THR A 246 12.62 -2.15 12.33
CA THR A 246 12.86 -3.58 12.15
C THR A 246 13.57 -3.88 10.82
N HIS A 247 14.57 -4.74 10.87
CA HIS A 247 15.29 -5.19 9.67
C HIS A 247 14.43 -6.11 8.80
N LEU A 248 13.42 -6.76 9.38
CA LEU A 248 12.43 -7.54 8.63
C LEU A 248 11.63 -6.65 7.66
N SER A 249 11.13 -5.50 8.14
CA SER A 249 10.45 -4.51 7.29
C SER A 249 11.35 -4.04 6.16
N VAL A 250 12.58 -3.65 6.47
CA VAL A 250 13.55 -3.18 5.48
C VAL A 250 13.86 -4.25 4.44
N GLY A 251 14.07 -5.50 4.85
CA GLY A 251 14.26 -6.63 3.93
C GLY A 251 13.07 -6.85 2.98
N LEU A 252 11.84 -6.76 3.50
CA LEU A 252 10.63 -6.86 2.68
C LEU A 252 10.50 -5.69 1.68
N ILE A 253 10.85 -4.48 2.10
CA ILE A 253 10.89 -3.30 1.22
C ILE A 253 11.89 -3.52 0.09
N LYS A 254 13.12 -3.93 0.41
CA LYS A 254 14.18 -4.21 -0.58
C LYS A 254 13.71 -5.25 -1.61
N ALA A 255 13.15 -6.36 -1.13
CA ALA A 255 12.63 -7.42 -2.00
C ALA A 255 11.49 -6.93 -2.89
N ARG A 256 10.55 -6.13 -2.34
CA ARG A 256 9.43 -5.55 -3.07
C ARG A 256 9.89 -4.57 -4.15
N LEU A 257 10.80 -3.65 -3.82
CA LEU A 257 11.33 -2.66 -4.76
C LEU A 257 12.07 -3.31 -5.92
N LYS A 258 12.88 -4.34 -5.64
CA LYS A 258 13.53 -5.13 -6.69
C LYS A 258 12.49 -5.86 -7.56
N ARG A 259 11.49 -6.49 -6.96
CA ARG A 259 10.48 -7.28 -7.70
C ARG A 259 9.61 -6.39 -8.60
N ASP A 260 9.14 -5.26 -8.09
CA ASP A 260 8.11 -4.45 -8.73
C ASP A 260 8.71 -3.39 -9.67
N PHE A 261 9.94 -2.94 -9.40
CA PHE A 261 10.57 -1.80 -10.09
C PHE A 261 12.03 -2.03 -10.49
N ASP A 262 12.61 -3.21 -10.22
CA ASP A 262 14.03 -3.54 -10.46
C ASP A 262 15.02 -2.59 -9.76
N LEU A 263 14.64 -2.03 -8.61
CA LEU A 263 15.48 -1.09 -7.87
C LEU A 263 16.36 -1.81 -6.85
N LEU A 264 17.67 -1.56 -6.92
CA LEU A 264 18.68 -2.13 -6.03
C LEU A 264 19.26 -1.06 -5.08
N PRO A 265 19.55 -1.43 -3.82
CA PRO A 265 20.18 -0.53 -2.85
C PRO A 265 21.60 -0.17 -3.33
N GLY A 266 22.02 1.07 -3.06
CA GLY A 266 23.31 1.63 -3.49
C GLY A 266 23.37 2.04 -4.96
N GLN A 267 22.37 1.68 -5.78
CA GLN A 267 22.25 2.10 -7.16
C GLN A 267 21.07 3.06 -7.34
N ALA A 268 19.87 2.61 -6.95
CA ALA A 268 18.63 3.37 -7.08
C ALA A 268 18.25 4.15 -5.82
N TYR A 269 18.58 3.63 -4.63
CA TYR A 269 18.27 4.27 -3.35
C TYR A 269 19.35 3.98 -2.31
N GLN A 270 19.40 4.80 -1.26
CA GLN A 270 20.36 4.63 -0.16
C GLN A 270 19.72 3.87 1.01
N GLU A 271 20.50 2.98 1.61
CA GLU A 271 20.14 2.24 2.82
C GLU A 271 20.99 2.73 3.99
N HIS A 272 20.34 3.10 5.09
CA HIS A 272 20.98 3.55 6.32
C HIS A 272 20.56 2.64 7.48
N GLY A 273 21.45 2.47 8.46
CA GLY A 273 21.15 1.71 9.68
C GLY A 273 21.48 0.22 9.62
N THR A 274 22.04 -0.29 8.51
CA THR A 274 22.49 -1.67 8.39
C THR A 274 24.02 -1.79 8.37
N PRO A 275 24.58 -2.91 8.87
CA PRO A 275 26.03 -3.13 8.86
C PRO A 275 26.61 -3.13 7.45
N ARG A 276 27.75 -2.44 7.28
CA ARG A 276 28.48 -2.37 6.00
C ARG A 276 29.85 -3.05 6.04
N ASP A 277 30.31 -3.43 7.23
CA ASP A 277 31.57 -4.14 7.43
C ASP A 277 31.43 -5.20 8.53
N LEU A 278 32.43 -6.07 8.61
CA LEU A 278 32.43 -7.21 9.53
C LEU A 278 32.36 -6.79 10.99
N LYS A 279 33.06 -5.71 11.38
CA LYS A 279 33.08 -5.25 12.78
C LYS A 279 31.70 -4.74 13.19
N ALA A 280 31.07 -3.93 12.32
CA ALA A 280 29.72 -3.44 12.52
C ALA A 280 28.72 -4.60 12.60
N ALA A 281 28.85 -5.61 11.74
CA ALA A 281 27.94 -6.76 11.73
C ALA A 281 28.07 -7.63 12.98
N GLN A 282 29.29 -7.86 13.47
CA GLN A 282 29.54 -8.59 14.71
C GLN A 282 29.07 -7.79 15.94
N TYR A 283 29.33 -6.48 15.97
CA TYR A 283 28.79 -5.62 17.01
C TYR A 283 27.26 -5.66 17.03
N PHE A 284 26.61 -5.60 15.87
CA PHE A 284 25.16 -5.73 15.75
C PHE A 284 24.65 -7.09 16.25
N ALA A 285 25.33 -8.19 15.90
CA ALA A 285 25.03 -9.52 16.40
C ALA A 285 25.09 -9.63 17.93
N GLU A 286 26.00 -8.90 18.57
CA GLU A 286 26.15 -8.87 20.03
C GLU A 286 25.12 -7.96 20.71
N GLN A 287 24.79 -6.81 20.12
CA GLN A 287 23.85 -5.85 20.71
C GLN A 287 22.40 -6.25 20.55
N ASP A 288 22.02 -6.73 19.36
CA ASP A 288 20.65 -7.15 19.05
C ASP A 288 20.67 -8.41 18.18
N PRO A 289 20.88 -9.59 18.79
CA PRO A 289 20.89 -10.87 18.07
C PRO A 289 19.62 -11.12 17.26
N PHE A 290 18.48 -10.59 17.71
CA PHE A 290 17.18 -10.81 17.08
C PHE A 290 17.03 -9.96 15.80
N GLN A 291 17.43 -8.69 15.84
CA GLN A 291 17.47 -7.86 14.63
C GLN A 291 18.58 -8.30 13.68
N PHE A 292 19.72 -8.75 14.20
CA PHE A 292 20.80 -9.34 13.40
C PHE A 292 20.29 -10.54 12.60
N GLN A 293 19.52 -11.43 13.24
CA GLN A 293 18.89 -12.55 12.57
C GLN A 293 18.00 -12.10 11.41
N PHE A 294 17.12 -11.11 11.60
CA PHE A 294 16.28 -10.64 10.51
C PHE A 294 17.07 -10.03 9.36
N TRP A 295 18.10 -9.25 9.69
CA TRP A 295 18.97 -8.66 8.69
C TRP A 295 19.71 -9.71 7.87
N ILE A 296 20.46 -10.62 8.51
CA ILE A 296 21.31 -11.59 7.81
C ILE A 296 20.49 -12.61 6.99
N VAL A 297 19.29 -12.96 7.46
CA VAL A 297 18.32 -13.77 6.68
C VAL A 297 17.86 -13.00 5.43
N GLY A 298 17.59 -11.70 5.55
CA GLY A 298 17.22 -10.85 4.44
C GLY A 298 18.32 -10.70 3.38
N GLU A 299 19.59 -10.71 3.76
CA GLU A 299 20.75 -10.57 2.85
C GLU A 299 20.92 -11.76 1.88
N ILE A 300 20.38 -12.93 2.22
CA ILE A 300 20.30 -14.09 1.31
C ILE A 300 18.94 -14.19 0.60
N GLY A 301 18.12 -13.15 0.72
CA GLY A 301 16.78 -13.09 0.15
C GLY A 301 15.76 -13.99 0.84
N ALA A 302 16.05 -14.53 2.02
CA ALA A 302 15.14 -15.43 2.73
C ALA A 302 14.04 -14.66 3.47
N GLN A 303 12.87 -15.27 3.59
CA GLN A 303 11.79 -14.75 4.42
C GLN A 303 12.02 -15.17 5.87
N ALA A 304 12.03 -14.22 6.80
CA ALA A 304 12.14 -14.53 8.21
C ALA A 304 10.94 -15.37 8.69
N PHE A 305 11.22 -16.41 9.46
CA PHE A 305 10.21 -17.33 9.97
C PHE A 305 9.77 -16.90 11.38
N GLY A 306 8.47 -16.95 11.68
CA GLY A 306 7.92 -16.67 13.02
C GLY A 306 7.95 -15.22 13.50
N GLY A 307 8.56 -14.28 12.76
CA GLY A 307 8.80 -12.91 13.23
C GLY A 307 7.58 -12.01 13.34
N MET A 308 6.53 -12.24 12.54
CA MET A 308 5.39 -11.31 12.46
C MET A 308 4.08 -12.00 12.03
N GLY A 309 3.30 -12.52 12.99
CA GLY A 309 1.85 -12.61 12.81
C GLY A 309 1.18 -13.98 12.66
N GLU A 310 1.89 -15.11 12.71
CA GLU A 310 1.23 -16.44 12.73
C GLU A 310 0.79 -16.91 14.13
N SER A 311 0.91 -16.08 15.17
CA SER A 311 0.25 -16.34 16.46
C SER A 311 -1.22 -15.88 16.44
N ARG A 312 -2.02 -16.35 15.47
CA ARG A 312 -3.49 -16.40 15.64
C ARG A 312 -3.81 -17.54 16.60
N LYS A 313 -3.55 -17.27 17.88
CA LYS A 313 -3.67 -18.08 19.11
C LYS A 313 -2.33 -17.93 19.83
N GLY A 314 -2.35 -17.40 21.05
CA GLY A 314 -1.18 -17.16 21.89
C GLY A 314 -0.45 -18.44 22.33
N LYS A 315 0.03 -19.24 21.38
CA LYS A 315 1.15 -20.14 21.59
C LYS A 315 2.37 -19.41 21.05
N LYS A 316 3.25 -18.94 21.94
CA LYS A 316 4.67 -18.83 21.62
C LYS A 316 5.04 -20.19 21.03
N GLY A 317 5.20 -20.27 19.71
CA GLY A 317 5.71 -21.47 19.07
C GLY A 317 7.05 -21.79 19.73
N GLY A 318 7.28 -23.05 20.09
CA GLY A 318 8.59 -23.47 20.59
C GLY A 318 9.69 -23.11 19.59
N ASP A 319 10.94 -23.06 20.06
CA ASP A 319 12.09 -22.90 19.17
C ASP A 319 12.08 -24.02 18.12
N THR A 320 11.69 -23.67 16.89
CA THR A 320 11.61 -24.62 15.78
C THR A 320 12.98 -24.89 15.16
N GLY A 321 14.01 -24.11 15.54
CA GLY A 321 15.31 -24.08 14.88
C GLY A 321 15.27 -23.49 13.47
N ILE A 322 14.19 -22.78 13.10
CA ILE A 322 14.00 -22.16 11.79
C ILE A 322 13.91 -20.65 11.98
N ASP A 323 14.90 -19.94 11.45
CA ASP A 323 15.01 -18.49 11.51
C ASP A 323 14.58 -17.82 10.20
N GLY A 324 14.69 -18.54 9.09
CA GLY A 324 14.23 -18.10 7.78
C GLY A 324 13.96 -19.26 6.82
N GLN A 325 13.29 -18.94 5.71
CA GLN A 325 12.95 -19.90 4.67
C GLN A 325 13.10 -19.29 3.27
N LEU A 326 13.52 -20.13 2.32
CA LEU A 326 13.44 -19.82 0.88
C LEU A 326 12.63 -20.90 0.18
N PHE A 327 12.11 -20.57 -0.99
CA PHE A 327 11.35 -21.48 -1.82
C PHE A 327 11.88 -21.47 -3.25
N PHE A 328 11.88 -22.63 -3.88
CA PHE A 328 12.20 -22.77 -5.30
C PHE A 328 11.36 -23.88 -5.91
N ARG A 329 11.21 -23.87 -7.24
CA ARG A 329 10.46 -24.91 -7.95
C ARG A 329 11.38 -26.05 -8.36
N THR A 330 10.84 -27.27 -8.37
CA THR A 330 11.49 -28.42 -8.99
C THR A 330 11.71 -28.18 -10.49
N PRO A 331 12.62 -28.93 -11.16
CA PRO A 331 12.95 -28.69 -12.57
C PRO A 331 11.74 -28.80 -13.52
N ASP A 332 10.73 -29.59 -13.15
CA ASP A 332 9.46 -29.73 -13.89
C ASP A 332 8.49 -28.55 -13.67
N GLY A 333 8.82 -27.62 -12.75
CA GLY A 333 8.01 -26.46 -12.41
C GLY A 333 6.76 -26.77 -11.59
N VAL A 334 6.54 -28.03 -11.19
CA VAL A 334 5.29 -28.51 -10.58
C VAL A 334 5.31 -28.39 -9.06
N LYS A 335 6.38 -28.84 -8.42
CA LYS A 335 6.49 -28.84 -6.95
C LYS A 335 7.30 -27.64 -6.48
N ILE A 336 6.96 -27.16 -5.28
CA ILE A 336 7.74 -26.18 -4.55
C ILE A 336 8.50 -26.91 -3.46
N GLU A 337 9.80 -26.64 -3.39
CA GLU A 337 10.67 -27.11 -2.34
C GLU A 337 11.14 -25.96 -1.47
N ARG A 338 11.53 -26.31 -0.24
CA ARG A 338 11.87 -25.36 0.80
C ARG A 338 13.34 -25.47 1.17
N VAL A 339 13.98 -24.34 1.41
CA VAL A 339 15.26 -24.22 2.10
C VAL A 339 14.98 -23.72 3.51
N ILE A 340 15.65 -24.30 4.51
CA ILE A 340 15.57 -23.82 5.90
C ILE A 340 16.85 -23.08 6.24
N VAL A 341 16.69 -21.94 6.91
CA VAL A 341 17.78 -21.10 7.37
C VAL A 341 17.77 -21.08 8.90
N SER A 342 18.94 -21.29 9.51
CA SER A 342 19.17 -21.01 10.93
C SER A 342 20.32 -20.03 11.10
N VAL A 343 20.26 -19.19 12.13
CA VAL A 343 21.24 -18.14 12.44
C VAL A 343 21.90 -18.43 13.79
N LYS A 344 23.22 -18.24 13.86
CA LYS A 344 23.97 -18.24 15.13
C LYS A 344 24.81 -16.97 15.24
N ALA A 345 24.37 -16.08 16.12
CA ALA A 345 25.01 -14.80 16.41
C ALA A 345 26.19 -14.92 17.39
N GLY A 346 26.17 -15.93 18.28
CA GLY A 346 27.16 -16.08 19.35
C GLY A 346 28.49 -16.72 18.89
N ARG A 347 29.53 -16.52 19.71
CA ARG A 347 30.88 -17.06 19.47
C ARG A 347 31.06 -18.55 19.81
N ASN A 348 30.17 -19.11 20.62
CA ASN A 348 30.26 -20.50 21.10
C ASN A 348 29.77 -21.50 20.03
N LEU A 349 30.42 -21.47 18.87
CA LEU A 349 30.07 -22.27 17.71
C LEU A 349 30.62 -23.69 17.83
N ASN A 350 29.79 -24.69 17.56
CA ASN A 350 30.17 -26.09 17.68
C ASN A 350 29.41 -26.98 16.67
N PRO A 351 29.89 -28.21 16.40
CA PRO A 351 29.27 -29.11 15.42
C PRO A 351 27.83 -29.54 15.75
N ALA A 352 27.39 -29.46 17.01
CA ALA A 352 26.02 -29.83 17.38
C ALA A 352 24.98 -28.92 16.71
N MET A 353 25.30 -27.63 16.53
CA MET A 353 24.43 -26.69 15.81
C MET A 353 24.16 -27.10 14.36
N VAL A 354 25.13 -27.72 13.69
CA VAL A 354 24.97 -28.23 12.31
C VAL A 354 24.08 -29.48 12.32
N ARG A 355 24.25 -30.36 13.32
CA ARG A 355 23.38 -31.54 13.51
C ARG A 355 21.93 -31.16 13.83
N GLU A 356 21.72 -30.11 14.63
CA GLU A 356 20.38 -29.56 14.91
C GLU A 356 19.71 -29.04 13.63
N LEU A 357 20.45 -28.28 12.81
CA LEU A 357 19.95 -27.84 11.50
C LEU A 357 19.62 -29.04 10.60
N ARG A 358 20.48 -30.05 10.55
CA ARG A 358 20.24 -31.29 9.80
C ARG A 358 18.94 -31.97 10.24
N GLY A 359 18.76 -32.17 11.55
CA GLY A 359 17.55 -32.79 12.09
C GLY A 359 16.30 -31.96 11.79
N THR A 360 16.42 -30.63 11.80
CA THR A 360 15.33 -29.73 11.40
C THR A 360 15.00 -29.90 9.91
N VAL A 361 16.00 -29.90 9.04
CA VAL A 361 15.84 -30.11 7.59
C VAL A 361 15.19 -31.46 7.27
N GLU A 362 15.56 -32.52 7.97
CA GLU A 362 14.98 -33.86 7.82
C GLU A 362 13.53 -33.89 8.33
N ARG A 363 13.28 -33.38 9.54
CA ARG A 363 11.93 -33.30 10.14
C ARG A 363 10.95 -32.54 9.26
N GLU A 364 11.42 -31.43 8.71
CA GLU A 364 10.65 -30.50 7.89
C GLU A 364 10.62 -30.87 6.40
N LYS A 365 11.30 -31.96 6.02
CA LYS A 365 11.44 -32.43 4.63
C LYS A 365 11.91 -31.32 3.67
N ALA A 366 12.78 -30.43 4.14
CA ALA A 366 13.35 -29.35 3.35
C ALA A 366 14.46 -29.87 2.42
N ALA A 367 14.66 -29.25 1.27
CA ALA A 367 15.63 -29.68 0.24
C ALA A 367 17.07 -29.26 0.52
N VAL A 368 17.29 -28.15 1.22
CA VAL A 368 18.61 -27.67 1.65
C VAL A 368 18.49 -27.00 3.03
N GLY A 369 19.54 -27.06 3.85
CA GLY A 369 19.70 -26.26 5.07
C GLY A 369 20.85 -25.26 4.95
N ILE A 370 20.66 -24.05 5.45
CA ILE A 370 21.68 -22.99 5.50
C ILE A 370 21.87 -22.56 6.95
N LEU A 371 23.12 -22.57 7.42
CA LEU A 371 23.53 -22.02 8.70
C LEU A 371 24.26 -20.70 8.47
N LEU A 372 23.69 -19.60 8.95
CA LEU A 372 24.27 -18.26 8.88
C LEU A 372 24.98 -17.92 10.19
N LEU A 373 26.23 -17.48 10.11
CA LEU A 373 27.08 -17.25 11.29
C LEU A 373 27.61 -15.82 11.36
N ALA A 374 27.59 -15.21 12.54
CA ALA A 374 28.29 -13.94 12.78
C ALA A 374 29.82 -14.10 12.87
N HIS A 375 30.30 -15.31 13.17
CA HIS A 375 31.70 -15.64 13.39
C HIS A 375 32.12 -16.87 12.57
N GLU A 376 33.43 -17.07 12.43
CA GLU A 376 33.98 -18.19 11.68
C GLU A 376 33.59 -19.56 12.28
N PRO A 377 33.18 -20.54 11.46
CA PRO A 377 32.84 -21.87 11.93
C PRO A 377 34.09 -22.60 12.44
N THR A 378 33.87 -23.55 13.37
CA THR A 378 34.93 -24.50 13.73
C THR A 378 35.14 -25.52 12.61
N ARG A 379 36.35 -26.10 12.52
CA ARG A 379 36.65 -27.17 11.56
C ARG A 379 35.65 -28.34 11.63
N GLY A 380 35.20 -28.69 12.84
CA GLY A 380 34.22 -29.75 13.05
C GLY A 380 32.85 -29.41 12.46
N MET A 381 32.44 -28.14 12.46
CA MET A 381 31.18 -27.72 11.82
C MET A 381 31.25 -27.88 10.31
N THR A 382 32.37 -27.48 9.69
CA THR A 382 32.58 -27.63 8.25
C THR A 382 32.57 -29.11 7.83
N GLN A 383 33.20 -29.98 8.63
CA GLN A 383 33.18 -31.44 8.41
C GLN A 383 31.78 -32.04 8.56
N GLU A 384 31.02 -31.63 9.57
CA GLU A 384 29.63 -32.07 9.79
C GLU A 384 28.70 -31.62 8.65
N ALA A 385 28.86 -30.40 8.13
CA ALA A 385 28.07 -29.94 6.99
C ALA A 385 28.39 -30.73 5.72
N ALA A 386 29.67 -31.03 5.48
CA ALA A 386 30.12 -31.81 4.33
C ALA A 386 29.64 -33.28 4.38
N SER A 387 29.48 -33.86 5.57
CA SER A 387 28.98 -35.23 5.75
C SER A 387 27.47 -35.38 5.55
N ALA A 388 26.73 -34.27 5.47
CA ALA A 388 25.28 -34.28 5.27
C ALA A 388 24.83 -34.66 3.84
N GLY A 389 25.79 -34.88 2.94
CA GLY A 389 25.54 -35.29 1.56
C GLY A 389 25.13 -34.12 0.66
N ALA A 390 24.38 -34.44 -0.38
CA ALA A 390 24.02 -33.47 -1.42
C ALA A 390 22.54 -33.57 -1.81
N TYR A 391 22.06 -32.51 -2.43
CA TYR A 391 20.74 -32.40 -3.04
C TYR A 391 20.91 -32.16 -4.54
N THR A 392 20.18 -32.89 -5.37
CA THR A 392 20.31 -32.83 -6.84
C THR A 392 19.10 -32.14 -7.45
N TRP A 393 19.36 -31.11 -8.27
CA TRP A 393 18.33 -30.38 -8.99
C TRP A 393 18.77 -30.11 -10.42
N GLY A 394 17.95 -30.50 -11.39
CA GLY A 394 18.21 -30.27 -12.82
C GLY A 394 19.55 -30.86 -13.30
N GLY A 395 20.00 -31.97 -12.70
CA GLY A 395 21.29 -32.61 -13.00
C GLY A 395 22.50 -31.95 -12.32
N ARG A 396 22.34 -30.84 -11.60
CA ARG A 396 23.39 -30.21 -10.79
C ARG A 396 23.26 -30.66 -9.33
N VAL A 397 24.42 -30.87 -8.69
CA VAL A 397 24.54 -31.28 -7.29
C VAL A 397 24.84 -30.06 -6.43
N TYR A 398 24.10 -29.92 -5.32
CA TYR A 398 24.21 -28.82 -4.35
C TYR A 398 24.51 -29.41 -2.96
N PRO A 399 25.30 -28.75 -2.10
CA PRO A 399 25.50 -29.23 -0.73
C PRO A 399 24.18 -29.26 0.03
N ARG A 400 23.92 -30.37 0.74
CA ARG A 400 22.67 -30.56 1.48
C ARG A 400 22.56 -29.58 2.65
N LEU A 401 23.69 -29.34 3.32
CA LEU A 401 23.86 -28.31 4.34
C LEU A 401 24.98 -27.36 3.92
N GLN A 402 24.73 -26.06 4.09
CA GLN A 402 25.68 -25.00 3.77
C GLN A 402 25.90 -24.13 5.01
N ILE A 403 27.12 -23.65 5.17
CA ILE A 403 27.48 -22.69 6.20
C ILE A 403 27.97 -21.43 5.50
N LEU A 404 27.40 -20.28 5.83
CA LEU A 404 27.87 -18.98 5.36
C LEU A 404 28.11 -18.06 6.56
N THR A 405 29.23 -17.35 6.54
CA THR A 405 29.53 -16.31 7.53
C THR A 405 29.07 -14.95 7.04
N VAL A 406 28.82 -14.03 7.96
CA VAL A 406 28.53 -12.64 7.63
C VAL A 406 29.66 -11.98 6.85
N ALA A 407 30.92 -12.37 7.10
CA ALA A 407 32.07 -11.90 6.33
C ALA A 407 31.97 -12.31 4.85
N GLN A 408 31.57 -13.56 4.59
CA GLN A 408 31.35 -14.07 3.24
C GLN A 408 30.18 -13.35 2.54
N LEU A 409 29.06 -13.15 3.25
CA LEU A 409 27.91 -12.43 2.69
C LEU A 409 28.25 -10.97 2.33
N LEU A 410 28.98 -10.28 3.21
CA LEU A 410 29.47 -8.91 2.94
C LEU A 410 30.46 -8.84 1.78
N ALA A 411 31.20 -9.93 1.52
CA ALA A 411 32.05 -10.07 0.33
C ALA A 411 31.27 -10.43 -0.95
N GLY A 412 29.94 -10.53 -0.88
CA GLY A 412 29.06 -10.84 -2.02
C GLY A 412 28.84 -12.34 -2.26
N GLN A 413 29.31 -13.22 -1.38
CA GLN A 413 29.00 -14.64 -1.48
C GLN A 413 27.51 -14.86 -1.19
N GLN A 414 26.89 -15.75 -1.95
CA GLN A 414 25.50 -16.15 -1.77
C GLN A 414 25.41 -17.68 -1.60
N PRO A 415 24.34 -18.20 -0.97
CA PRO A 415 24.13 -19.64 -0.89
C PRO A 415 24.07 -20.29 -2.28
N ASP A 416 24.67 -21.47 -2.44
CA ASP A 416 24.61 -22.21 -3.69
C ASP A 416 23.26 -22.93 -3.80
N LEU A 417 22.31 -22.31 -4.49
CA LEU A 417 20.94 -22.79 -4.64
C LEU A 417 20.52 -22.85 -6.12
N PRO A 418 19.52 -23.69 -6.47
CA PRO A 418 18.94 -23.72 -7.80
C PRO A 418 18.50 -22.35 -8.33
N ARG A 419 18.69 -22.09 -9.63
CA ARG A 419 18.20 -20.86 -10.27
C ARG A 419 16.67 -20.81 -10.22
N GLY A 420 16.11 -19.63 -9.98
CA GLY A 420 14.66 -19.47 -9.78
C GLY A 420 14.22 -19.66 -8.32
N VAL A 421 15.11 -19.38 -7.36
CA VAL A 421 14.70 -19.08 -5.98
C VAL A 421 13.84 -17.82 -6.04
N VAL A 422 12.54 -18.01 -5.98
CA VAL A 422 11.59 -16.91 -5.92
C VAL A 422 11.14 -16.84 -4.47
N ASN A 423 11.18 -15.64 -3.89
CA ASN A 423 10.31 -15.34 -2.75
C ASN A 423 8.87 -15.42 -3.26
N VAL A 424 8.34 -16.63 -3.43
CA VAL A 424 6.93 -16.85 -3.66
C VAL A 424 6.29 -16.69 -2.29
N SER A 425 6.00 -15.44 -1.93
CA SER A 425 4.81 -15.19 -1.13
C SER A 425 3.68 -15.99 -1.78
N HIS A 426 3.14 -16.95 -1.03
CA HIS A 426 2.05 -17.85 -1.38
C HIS A 426 1.21 -17.48 -2.62
N GLU A 427 0.98 -18.51 -3.46
CA GLU A 427 0.04 -18.58 -4.59
C GLU A 427 0.45 -17.92 -5.92
N GLN A 428 1.05 -18.74 -6.79
CA GLN A 428 0.66 -18.75 -8.20
C GLN A 428 0.11 -20.14 -8.52
N LYS A 429 -1.20 -20.34 -8.30
CA LYS A 429 -1.90 -21.35 -9.10
C LYS A 429 -1.86 -20.84 -10.55
N PRO A 430 -1.46 -21.67 -11.53
CA PRO A 430 -1.61 -21.27 -12.93
C PRO A 430 -3.07 -20.89 -13.16
N ALA A 431 -3.29 -19.78 -13.86
CA ALA A 431 -4.63 -19.36 -14.25
C ALA A 431 -5.34 -20.57 -14.85
N LYS A 432 -6.46 -21.00 -14.24
CA LYS A 432 -7.35 -21.94 -14.93
C LYS A 432 -7.71 -21.26 -16.23
N ALA A 433 -7.31 -21.84 -17.35
CA ALA A 433 -7.85 -21.48 -18.65
C ALA A 433 -9.36 -21.35 -18.49
N LEU A 434 -9.89 -20.18 -18.86
CA LEU A 434 -11.33 -19.93 -18.89
C LEU A 434 -11.96 -20.95 -19.83
N THR A 435 -12.34 -22.11 -19.29
CA THR A 435 -13.25 -23.00 -19.97
C THR A 435 -14.61 -22.33 -19.88
N GLY A 436 -15.02 -21.73 -21.01
CA GLY A 436 -16.31 -21.07 -21.15
C GLY A 436 -17.42 -22.02 -20.71
N LYS A 437 -18.01 -21.75 -19.54
CA LYS A 437 -19.30 -22.32 -19.17
C LYS A 437 -20.37 -21.33 -19.62
N SER A 438 -21.04 -21.72 -20.69
CA SER A 438 -22.25 -21.14 -21.24
C SER A 438 -23.25 -20.83 -20.12
N SER A 439 -23.78 -19.61 -20.16
CA SER A 439 -24.92 -19.16 -19.36
C SER A 439 -26.20 -19.89 -19.77
N LYS A 440 -26.44 -21.05 -19.17
CA LYS A 440 -27.79 -21.59 -18.98
C LYS A 440 -27.88 -22.11 -17.56
N ASP A 441 -29.02 -21.85 -16.93
CA ASP A 441 -29.39 -22.19 -15.56
C ASP A 441 -28.90 -21.24 -14.45
N ARG A 442 -29.57 -20.08 -14.37
CA ARG A 442 -30.07 -19.60 -13.08
C ARG A 442 -31.57 -19.35 -13.22
N GLY A 443 -32.31 -20.29 -12.64
CA GLY A 443 -33.77 -20.29 -12.59
C GLY A 443 -34.33 -19.05 -11.90
N ALA A 444 -35.51 -18.69 -12.38
CA ALA A 444 -36.43 -17.78 -11.74
C ALA A 444 -36.71 -18.22 -10.30
N ALA A 445 -36.75 -17.25 -9.39
CA ALA A 445 -37.41 -17.37 -8.09
C ALA A 445 -38.26 -16.12 -7.86
N PRO A 446 -39.40 -16.25 -7.16
CA PRO A 446 -40.66 -15.67 -7.61
C PRO A 446 -41.00 -14.33 -6.95
N LEU A 447 -41.83 -13.58 -7.66
CA LEU A 447 -42.68 -12.52 -7.12
C LEU A 447 -43.53 -13.09 -5.97
N PHE A 448 -43.46 -12.46 -4.80
CA PHE A 448 -44.58 -12.48 -3.87
C PHE A 448 -45.15 -11.07 -3.76
N ALA A 449 -46.45 -11.02 -4.00
CA ALA A 449 -47.33 -9.88 -3.82
C ALA A 449 -47.87 -9.82 -2.38
N GLN A 450 -48.31 -8.60 -2.04
CA GLN A 450 -48.93 -8.10 -0.80
C GLN A 450 -47.96 -7.69 0.32
#